data_AF-A0A3S4CFK1-F1
#
_entry.id   AF-A0A3S4CFK1-F1
#
_cell.length_a   1.000
_cell.length_b   1.000
_cell.length_c   1.000
_cell.angle_alpha   90.00
_cell.angle_beta   90.00
_cell.angle_gamma   90.00
#
_symmetry.space_group_name_H-M   'P 1'
#
loop_
_entity.id
_entity.type
_entity.pdbx_description
1 polymer ?
#
loop_
_entity_poly.entity_id
_entity_poly.type
_entity_poly.pdbx_seq_one_letter_code
_entity_poly.pdbx_strand_id
1 'polypeptide(L)'
;MALGGVYATGTASFTAGSTAVTGAGTLWASANNVLEGDWIWSAGQIGIVAAVPSNTTLVLQDGWTGSSAAGAAYRIVKMSWLRYDTYTIFENQNRLLTALDAGLLPSGATRPQSVAGGGLWRKIVSATAHQINYHDGADDIALLTVDPVANTAKLPAAAAPREVLTANRTYYVRTDGSDSNTGLANTVGGAFLTIQRAIDVASALDLSIYNVVIVVGAGTYTGALRSQSLVGSGMVFIVGDEANPGNVLINPGAIDVISGENVRGIYAFRGMKITSSGGGSGIRAVGSTFFRFRNIDFGACGVVHIYSQYGGRIDAEGDWRISGGATYHLLADGGLIAAGGRTVTLTGTPNFVGCFALAQKGTGIIDAALMTFVGGATGTRYVAQFGGQIATAGGGANYFPGNTAGNGTNFGVAPYGMYS
;
A
#
# COMPACT_ATOMS: atom_id res chain seq x y z
N MET A 1 14.68 22.98 18.84
CA MET A 1 14.83 21.58 19.24
C MET A 1 15.11 21.58 20.74
N ALA A 2 14.17 21.15 21.57
CA ALA A 2 14.27 21.34 23.02
C ALA A 2 15.23 20.31 23.62
N LEU A 3 16.41 20.76 24.05
CA LEU A 3 17.30 20.01 24.95
C LEU A 3 16.51 19.73 26.24
N GLY A 4 16.36 18.46 26.61
CA GLY A 4 15.70 18.10 27.87
C GLY A 4 16.34 18.82 29.06
N GLY A 5 15.54 19.26 30.02
CA GLY A 5 16.01 20.03 31.18
C GLY A 5 17.16 19.34 31.94
N VAL A 6 17.98 20.16 32.60
CA VAL A 6 19.15 19.73 33.38
C VAL A 6 18.72 19.03 34.67
N TYR A 7 19.37 17.90 35.01
CA TYR A 7 19.21 17.25 36.31
C TYR A 7 20.29 17.74 37.29
N ALA A 8 19.90 18.22 38.48
CA ALA A 8 20.83 18.82 39.45
C ALA A 8 20.43 18.55 40.92
N THR A 9 19.69 17.48 41.17
CA THR A 9 19.21 17.14 42.52
C THR A 9 20.30 16.44 43.34
N GLY A 10 20.52 16.90 44.58
CA GLY A 10 21.55 16.33 45.46
C GLY A 10 22.95 16.86 45.17
N THR A 11 23.96 16.18 45.71
CA THR A 11 25.38 16.51 45.51
C THR A 11 26.17 15.29 45.05
N ALA A 12 27.34 15.52 44.46
CA ALA A 12 28.21 14.47 43.94
C ALA A 12 29.63 14.63 44.47
N SER A 13 30.31 13.52 44.70
CA SER A 13 31.71 13.46 45.08
C SER A 13 32.53 12.90 43.93
N PHE A 14 33.53 13.67 43.50
CA PHE A 14 34.43 13.37 42.41
C PHE A 14 35.85 13.18 42.97
N THR A 15 36.58 12.20 42.48
CA THR A 15 37.99 11.99 42.83
C THR A 15 38.82 12.14 41.56
N ALA A 16 39.84 13.00 41.59
CA ALA A 16 40.72 13.24 40.45
C ALA A 16 41.31 11.93 39.91
N GLY A 17 41.19 11.70 38.60
CA GLY A 17 41.65 10.50 37.92
C GLY A 17 40.77 9.25 38.12
N SER A 18 39.73 9.30 38.96
CA SER A 18 38.80 8.18 39.17
C SER A 18 37.63 8.24 38.21
N THR A 19 37.16 7.08 37.75
CA THR A 19 35.92 6.95 36.98
C THR A 19 34.68 6.86 37.89
N ALA A 20 34.85 6.58 39.18
CA ALA A 20 33.73 6.44 40.10
C ALA A 20 33.27 7.81 40.65
N VAL A 21 31.96 8.05 40.59
CA VAL A 21 31.31 9.24 41.16
C VAL A 21 30.23 8.78 42.14
N THR A 22 30.25 9.32 43.35
CA THR A 22 29.29 8.97 44.42
C THR A 22 28.32 10.13 44.67
N GLY A 23 27.03 9.84 44.64
CA GLY A 23 25.96 10.81 44.85
C GLY A 23 25.37 10.74 46.25
N ALA A 24 24.94 11.89 46.78
CA ALA A 24 24.19 12.00 48.02
C ALA A 24 22.87 12.76 47.76
N GLY A 25 21.74 12.18 48.17
CA GLY A 25 20.41 12.74 47.87
C GLY A 25 20.06 12.70 46.38
N THR A 26 20.74 11.84 45.60
CA THR A 26 20.56 11.68 44.16
C THR A 26 19.57 10.55 43.84
N LEU A 27 18.98 10.60 42.65
CA LEU A 27 18.05 9.62 42.11
C LEU A 27 18.44 9.28 40.66
N TRP A 28 19.72 8.92 40.44
CA TRP A 28 20.30 8.80 39.10
C TRP A 28 19.71 7.66 38.26
N ALA A 29 19.48 6.49 38.85
CA ALA A 29 18.90 5.32 38.17
C ALA A 29 17.37 5.39 38.04
N SER A 30 16.71 6.29 38.77
CA SER A 30 15.25 6.47 38.71
C SER A 30 14.80 7.20 37.45
N ALA A 31 13.69 6.75 36.85
CA ALA A 31 12.93 7.46 35.81
C ALA A 31 13.77 8.04 34.65
N ASN A 32 14.86 7.35 34.28
CA ASN A 32 15.80 7.78 33.24
C ASN A 32 16.36 9.21 33.47
N ASN A 33 16.55 9.61 34.75
CA ASN A 33 17.11 10.90 35.13
C ASN A 33 18.52 11.09 34.56
N VAL A 34 19.32 10.03 34.58
CA VAL A 34 20.67 9.94 34.00
C VAL A 34 20.77 8.66 33.20
N LEU A 35 21.40 8.70 32.03
CA LEU A 35 21.70 7.55 31.19
C LEU A 35 23.19 7.55 30.80
N GLU A 36 23.66 6.41 30.34
CA GLU A 36 24.95 6.30 29.64
C GLU A 36 25.00 7.30 28.47
N GLY A 37 26.12 8.01 28.33
CA GLY A 37 26.32 9.07 27.34
C GLY A 37 25.82 10.46 27.78
N ASP A 38 25.10 10.57 28.91
CA ASP A 38 24.79 11.89 29.48
C ASP A 38 26.07 12.56 30.03
N TRP A 39 26.08 13.89 30.04
CA TRP A 39 27.25 14.67 30.46
C TRP A 39 27.03 15.21 31.87
N ILE A 40 27.93 14.87 32.80
CA ILE A 40 27.96 15.46 34.14
C ILE A 40 28.95 16.63 34.17
N TRP A 41 28.45 17.79 34.59
CA TRP A 41 29.21 19.02 34.79
C TRP A 41 29.36 19.32 36.27
N SER A 42 30.59 19.59 36.69
CA SER A 42 30.89 20.15 38.02
C SER A 42 32.15 20.99 37.95
N ALA A 43 32.16 22.16 38.57
CA ALA A 43 33.30 23.08 38.63
C ALA A 43 33.99 23.37 37.29
N GLY A 44 33.22 23.46 36.19
CA GLY A 44 33.75 23.73 34.85
C GLY A 44 34.39 22.54 34.14
N GLN A 45 34.32 21.35 34.73
CA GLN A 45 34.81 20.09 34.15
C GLN A 45 33.63 19.22 33.71
N ILE A 46 33.88 18.38 32.70
CA ILE A 46 32.89 17.53 32.04
C ILE A 46 33.31 16.08 32.17
N GLY A 47 32.43 15.23 32.68
CA GLY A 47 32.54 13.78 32.59
C GLY A 47 31.43 13.21 31.72
N ILE A 48 31.73 12.16 30.96
CA ILE A 48 30.72 11.40 30.23
C ILE A 48 30.35 10.18 31.08
N VAL A 49 29.07 9.97 31.31
CA VAL A 49 28.59 8.81 32.08
C VAL A 49 28.72 7.55 31.21
N ALA A 50 29.49 6.56 31.67
CA ALA A 50 29.59 5.24 31.04
C ALA A 50 28.57 4.24 31.61
N ALA A 51 28.21 4.35 32.89
CA ALA A 51 27.17 3.51 33.47
C ALA A 51 26.49 4.19 34.66
N VAL A 52 25.26 3.76 34.95
CA VAL A 52 24.47 4.19 36.11
C VAL A 52 24.14 2.97 36.99
N PRO A 53 25.09 2.47 37.80
CA PRO A 53 24.86 1.26 38.61
C PRO A 53 23.75 1.41 39.66
N SER A 54 23.51 2.62 40.18
CA SER A 54 22.52 2.85 41.23
C SER A 54 22.07 4.31 41.29
N ASN A 55 21.14 4.63 42.20
CA ASN A 55 20.71 6.01 42.44
C ASN A 55 21.79 6.92 43.02
N THR A 56 22.88 6.35 43.56
CA THR A 56 23.96 7.06 44.27
C THR A 56 25.35 6.75 43.70
N THR A 57 25.44 6.06 42.57
CA THR A 57 26.71 5.71 41.94
C THR A 57 26.64 5.89 40.44
N LEU A 58 27.64 6.58 39.88
CA LEU A 58 27.91 6.67 38.45
C LEU A 58 29.32 6.16 38.17
N VAL A 59 29.51 5.63 36.96
CA VAL A 59 30.82 5.37 36.39
C VAL A 59 30.98 6.27 35.18
N LEU A 60 32.10 6.98 35.11
CA LEU A 60 32.50 7.81 33.97
C LEU A 60 33.31 6.99 32.96
N GLN A 61 33.24 7.39 31.70
CA GLN A 61 33.99 6.76 30.62
C GLN A 61 35.50 6.93 30.81
N ASP A 62 35.90 8.13 31.23
CA ASP A 62 37.28 8.49 31.55
C ASP A 62 37.38 8.95 33.01
N GLY A 63 38.58 8.86 33.58
CA GLY A 63 38.85 9.38 34.91
C GLY A 63 38.55 10.87 35.00
N TRP A 64 37.93 11.32 36.10
CA TRP A 64 37.56 12.72 36.30
C TRP A 64 38.78 13.65 36.18
N THR A 65 38.72 14.59 35.23
CA THR A 65 39.83 15.50 34.90
C THR A 65 39.96 16.68 35.85
N GLY A 66 38.94 16.93 36.68
CA GLY A 66 38.95 17.99 37.69
C GLY A 66 39.64 17.60 39.00
N SER A 67 39.78 18.57 39.90
CA SER A 67 40.22 18.33 41.27
C SER A 67 39.20 17.47 42.04
N SER A 68 39.70 16.67 42.99
CA SER A 68 38.84 15.93 43.92
C SER A 68 37.97 16.89 44.73
N ALA A 69 36.67 16.61 44.82
CA ALA A 69 35.71 17.40 45.56
C ALA A 69 34.63 16.48 46.14
N ALA A 70 34.30 16.64 47.42
CA ALA A 70 33.23 15.89 48.07
C ALA A 70 31.98 16.79 48.25
N GLY A 71 30.79 16.24 48.01
CA GLY A 71 29.53 16.98 48.16
C GLY A 71 29.40 18.20 47.23
N ALA A 72 30.03 18.17 46.06
CA ALA A 72 30.00 19.25 45.08
C ALA A 72 28.63 19.36 44.39
N ALA A 73 28.27 20.60 44.04
CA ALA A 73 27.17 20.85 43.12
C ALA A 73 27.53 20.31 41.73
N TYR A 74 26.54 19.72 41.05
CA TYR A 74 26.70 19.21 39.70
C TYR A 74 25.44 19.46 38.88
N ARG A 75 25.57 19.31 37.57
CA ARG A 75 24.48 19.40 36.60
C ARG A 75 24.67 18.30 35.57
N ILE A 76 23.62 17.57 35.26
CA ILE A 76 23.65 16.56 34.19
C ILE A 76 22.84 17.08 33.02
N VAL A 77 23.52 17.16 31.88
CA VAL A 77 22.94 17.53 30.60
C VAL A 77 22.61 16.26 29.83
N LYS A 78 21.35 16.13 29.42
CA LYS A 78 20.80 14.91 28.82
C LYS A 78 21.20 14.77 27.35
N MET A 79 22.46 14.41 27.11
CA MET A 79 23.06 14.28 25.77
C MET A 79 23.17 12.83 25.28
N SER A 80 22.70 11.86 26.05
CA SER A 80 22.78 10.44 25.68
C SER A 80 22.16 10.15 24.31
N TRP A 81 22.91 9.46 23.45
CA TRP A 81 22.44 8.94 22.16
C TRP A 81 21.25 7.96 22.32
N LEU A 82 21.16 7.26 23.45
CA LEU A 82 20.05 6.35 23.76
C LEU A 82 18.71 7.09 23.80
N ARG A 83 18.70 8.40 24.06
CA ARG A 83 17.48 9.21 24.09
C ARG A 83 16.92 9.51 22.70
N TYR A 84 17.68 9.26 21.63
CA TYR A 84 17.38 9.71 20.28
C TYR A 84 17.13 8.57 19.28
N ASP A 85 17.39 7.31 19.61
CA ASP A 85 17.18 6.19 18.69
C ASP A 85 15.93 5.37 19.06
N THR A 86 15.28 4.84 18.02
CA THR A 86 14.12 3.94 17.94
C THR A 86 14.06 2.86 19.04
N TYR A 87 15.20 2.55 19.66
CA TYR A 87 15.37 1.72 20.85
C TYR A 87 14.52 2.16 22.06
N THR A 88 14.35 3.45 22.34
CA THR A 88 13.56 3.90 23.52
C THR A 88 12.06 3.71 23.35
N ILE A 89 11.54 3.70 22.13
CA ILE A 89 10.15 3.33 21.87
C ILE A 89 9.99 1.82 22.11
N PHE A 90 10.91 0.99 21.62
CA PHE A 90 10.91 -0.45 21.88
C PHE A 90 11.13 -0.79 23.35
N GLU A 91 11.98 -0.07 24.07
CA GLU A 91 12.24 -0.31 25.48
C GLU A 91 11.09 0.19 26.36
N ASN A 92 10.47 1.34 26.04
CA ASN A 92 9.26 1.77 26.73
C ASN A 92 8.06 0.86 26.42
N GLN A 93 7.95 0.35 25.19
CA GLN A 93 7.00 -0.71 24.85
C GLN A 93 7.31 -1.99 25.61
N ASN A 94 8.57 -2.44 25.68
CA ASN A 94 8.97 -3.62 26.44
C ASN A 94 8.77 -3.43 27.95
N ARG A 95 9.01 -2.24 28.50
CA ARG A 95 8.77 -1.92 29.91
C ARG A 95 7.29 -1.87 30.22
N LEU A 96 6.47 -1.32 29.31
CA LEU A 96 5.01 -1.36 29.42
C LEU A 96 4.49 -2.81 29.35
N LEU A 97 4.98 -3.60 28.39
CA LEU A 97 4.62 -5.01 28.20
C LEU A 97 5.08 -5.88 29.37
N THR A 98 6.32 -5.69 29.84
CA THR A 98 6.87 -6.37 31.03
C THR A 98 6.13 -5.94 32.30
N ALA A 99 5.72 -4.68 32.44
CA ALA A 99 4.90 -4.23 33.56
C ALA A 99 3.48 -4.81 33.52
N LEU A 100 2.91 -4.97 32.32
CA LEU A 100 1.65 -5.69 32.12
C LEU A 100 1.78 -7.19 32.43
N ASP A 101 2.91 -7.80 32.11
CA ASP A 101 3.21 -9.21 32.43
C ASP A 101 3.55 -9.43 33.91
N ALA A 102 4.08 -8.41 34.60
CA ALA A 102 4.38 -8.43 36.03
C ALA A 102 3.14 -8.35 36.95
N GLY A 103 1.92 -8.48 36.40
CA GLY A 103 0.70 -8.63 37.18
C GLY A 103 0.05 -7.32 37.64
N LEU A 104 0.37 -6.17 37.01
CA LEU A 104 -0.28 -4.90 37.34
C LEU A 104 -1.78 -4.87 37.02
N LEU A 105 -2.24 -5.73 36.09
CA LEU A 105 -3.65 -5.87 35.73
C LEU A 105 -4.15 -7.24 36.19
N PRO A 106 -5.35 -7.31 36.81
CA PRO A 106 -6.05 -8.58 36.99
C PRO A 106 -6.16 -9.31 35.64
N SER A 107 -5.88 -10.61 35.60
CA SER A 107 -5.85 -11.36 34.34
C SER A 107 -6.53 -12.72 34.41
N GLY A 108 -7.03 -13.18 33.26
CA GLY A 108 -7.71 -14.47 33.12
C GLY A 108 -8.35 -14.65 31.74
N ALA A 109 -8.87 -15.84 31.45
CA ALA A 109 -9.65 -16.08 30.23
C ALA A 109 -11.00 -15.34 30.24
N THR A 110 -11.53 -15.10 31.45
CA THR A 110 -12.72 -14.30 31.74
C THR A 110 -12.36 -13.20 32.75
N ARG A 111 -13.18 -12.14 32.84
CA ARG A 111 -12.93 -11.02 33.75
C ARG A 111 -12.83 -11.50 35.21
N PRO A 112 -11.71 -11.24 35.90
CA PRO A 112 -11.60 -11.53 37.33
C PRO A 112 -12.60 -10.69 38.14
N GLN A 113 -13.17 -11.27 39.20
CA GLN A 113 -14.13 -10.57 40.07
C GLN A 113 -13.55 -9.33 40.78
N SER A 114 -12.22 -9.20 40.85
CA SER A 114 -11.53 -8.05 41.42
C SER A 114 -11.59 -6.78 40.54
N VAL A 115 -12.09 -6.88 39.30
CA VAL A 115 -12.19 -5.76 38.37
C VAL A 115 -13.54 -5.08 38.54
N ALA A 116 -13.56 -3.94 39.22
CA ALA A 116 -14.73 -3.07 39.33
C ALA A 116 -14.96 -2.26 38.04
N GLY A 117 -16.16 -1.70 37.89
CA GLY A 117 -16.44 -0.73 36.83
C GLY A 117 -15.47 0.46 36.90
N GLY A 118 -14.92 0.85 35.75
CA GLY A 118 -13.81 1.80 35.62
C GLY A 118 -12.42 1.15 35.62
N GLY A 119 -12.31 -0.16 35.83
CA GLY A 119 -11.05 -0.90 35.93
C GLY A 119 -10.51 -1.40 34.58
N LEU A 120 -9.19 -1.51 34.49
CA LEU A 120 -8.51 -2.19 33.39
C LEU A 120 -8.19 -3.64 33.79
N TRP A 121 -8.23 -4.56 32.82
CA TRP A 121 -7.86 -5.95 33.03
C TRP A 121 -7.31 -6.61 31.75
N ARG A 122 -6.59 -7.71 31.92
CA ARG A 122 -5.99 -8.45 30.79
C ARG A 122 -6.73 -9.75 30.53
N LYS A 123 -7.36 -9.86 29.36
CA LYS A 123 -7.98 -11.09 28.87
C LYS A 123 -6.96 -11.95 28.13
N ILE A 124 -6.76 -13.18 28.59
CA ILE A 124 -5.92 -14.16 27.91
C ILE A 124 -6.81 -14.89 26.90
N VAL A 125 -6.68 -14.57 25.62
CA VAL A 125 -7.47 -15.21 24.54
C VAL A 125 -6.75 -16.46 24.04
N SER A 126 -5.43 -16.38 23.87
CA SER A 126 -4.55 -17.49 23.53
C SER A 126 -3.11 -17.18 23.94
N ALA A 127 -2.19 -18.13 23.76
CA ALA A 127 -0.75 -17.93 24.05
C ALA A 127 -0.11 -16.77 23.25
N THR A 128 -0.67 -16.41 22.09
CA THR A 128 -0.16 -15.35 21.20
C THR A 128 -1.13 -14.17 21.06
N ALA A 129 -2.19 -14.11 21.88
CA ALA A 129 -3.15 -13.01 21.85
C ALA A 129 -3.74 -12.75 23.22
N HIS A 130 -3.30 -11.66 23.85
CA HIS A 130 -3.85 -11.09 25.07
C HIS A 130 -4.57 -9.78 24.73
N GLN A 131 -5.71 -9.50 25.35
CA GLN A 131 -6.40 -8.22 25.18
C GLN A 131 -6.33 -7.41 26.46
N ILE A 132 -6.12 -6.10 26.35
CA ILE A 132 -6.27 -5.16 27.44
C ILE A 132 -7.64 -4.53 27.32
N ASN A 133 -8.47 -4.78 28.33
CA ASN A 133 -9.87 -4.42 28.34
C ASN A 133 -10.13 -3.38 29.42
N TYR A 134 -11.02 -2.43 29.12
CA TYR A 134 -11.64 -1.54 30.10
C TYR A 134 -13.04 -2.07 30.43
N HIS A 135 -13.34 -2.24 31.71
CA HIS A 135 -14.67 -2.58 32.17
C HIS A 135 -15.44 -1.30 32.49
N ASP A 136 -16.52 -0.99 31.78
CA ASP A 136 -17.29 0.25 32.01
C ASP A 136 -18.37 0.12 33.11
N GLY A 137 -18.50 -1.06 33.72
CA GLY A 137 -19.54 -1.39 34.69
C GLY A 137 -20.66 -2.28 34.13
N ALA A 138 -20.79 -2.38 32.81
CA ALA A 138 -21.69 -3.30 32.12
C ALA A 138 -20.92 -4.28 31.23
N ASP A 139 -20.08 -3.74 30.35
CA ASP A 139 -19.38 -4.46 29.30
C ASP A 139 -17.85 -4.37 29.45
N ASP A 140 -17.15 -5.22 28.69
CA ASP A 140 -15.68 -5.19 28.57
C ASP A 140 -15.30 -4.69 27.18
N ILE A 141 -14.67 -3.51 27.13
CA ILE A 141 -14.23 -2.86 25.90
C ILE A 141 -12.76 -3.18 25.66
N ALA A 142 -12.45 -3.91 24.59
CA ALA A 142 -11.07 -4.16 24.21
C ALA A 142 -10.40 -2.88 23.69
N LEU A 143 -9.29 -2.50 24.30
CA LEU A 143 -8.51 -1.30 23.94
C LEU A 143 -7.27 -1.62 23.12
N LEU A 144 -6.68 -2.80 23.33
CA LEU A 144 -5.45 -3.23 22.67
C LEU A 144 -5.35 -4.75 22.68
N THR A 145 -4.82 -5.34 21.61
CA THR A 145 -4.38 -6.74 21.59
C THR A 145 -2.87 -6.78 21.59
N VAL A 146 -2.30 -7.53 22.52
CA VAL A 146 -0.87 -7.75 22.71
C VAL A 146 -0.55 -9.19 22.30
N ASP A 147 0.45 -9.37 21.46
CA ASP A 147 1.12 -10.66 21.29
C ASP A 147 2.37 -10.65 22.17
N PRO A 148 2.36 -11.34 23.32
CA PRO A 148 3.50 -11.37 24.24
C PRO A 148 4.68 -12.17 23.69
N VAL A 149 4.44 -13.09 22.72
CA VAL A 149 5.50 -13.91 22.11
C VAL A 149 6.21 -13.13 21.03
N ALA A 150 5.47 -12.46 20.15
CA ALA A 150 6.02 -11.60 19.12
C ALA A 150 6.42 -10.21 19.64
N ASN A 151 6.06 -9.89 20.89
CA ASN A 151 6.27 -8.61 21.53
C ASN A 151 5.69 -7.44 20.71
N THR A 152 4.43 -7.60 20.28
CA THR A 152 3.71 -6.58 19.48
C THR A 152 2.39 -6.19 20.13
N ALA A 153 1.92 -4.98 19.84
CA ALA A 153 0.67 -4.42 20.34
C ALA A 153 -0.12 -3.81 19.17
N LYS A 154 -1.40 -4.15 19.05
CA LYS A 154 -2.30 -3.70 17.98
C LYS A 154 -3.57 -3.12 18.57
N LEU A 155 -4.00 -1.97 18.07
CA LEU A 155 -5.32 -1.44 18.37
C LEU A 155 -6.41 -2.38 17.82
N PRO A 156 -7.61 -2.42 18.44
CA PRO A 156 -8.75 -3.14 17.91
C PRO A 156 -9.02 -2.70 16.47
N ALA A 157 -9.44 -3.63 15.60
CA ALA A 157 -9.66 -3.34 14.18
C ALA A 157 -10.63 -2.16 13.93
N ALA A 158 -11.58 -1.91 14.84
CA ALA A 158 -12.50 -0.77 14.76
C ALA A 158 -11.88 0.58 15.18
N ALA A 159 -10.76 0.57 15.91
CA ALA A 159 -10.07 1.76 16.43
C ALA A 159 -8.67 1.97 15.81
N ALA A 160 -8.17 1.01 15.04
CA ALA A 160 -6.88 1.12 14.37
C ALA A 160 -6.96 2.16 13.24
N PRO A 161 -6.14 3.23 13.27
CA PRO A 161 -6.10 4.18 12.16
C PRO A 161 -5.63 3.46 10.89
N ARG A 162 -6.16 3.90 9.74
CA ARG A 162 -5.66 3.50 8.43
C ARG A 162 -4.16 3.76 8.36
N GLU A 163 -3.37 2.76 7.96
CA GLU A 163 -1.93 2.94 7.81
C GLU A 163 -1.65 3.97 6.71
N VAL A 164 -0.91 5.02 7.05
CA VAL A 164 -0.48 6.05 6.10
C VAL A 164 0.92 5.71 5.61
N LEU A 165 1.09 5.58 4.29
CA LEU A 165 2.39 5.31 3.69
C LEU A 165 3.34 6.51 3.85
N THR A 166 4.57 6.21 4.23
CA THR A 166 5.70 7.16 4.29
C THR A 166 6.77 6.89 3.22
N ALA A 167 6.58 5.83 2.42
CA ALA A 167 7.39 5.46 1.28
C ALA A 167 6.57 4.56 0.34
N ASN A 168 7.06 4.33 -0.88
CA ASN A 168 6.46 3.37 -1.80
C ASN A 168 6.43 1.97 -1.16
N ARG A 169 5.38 1.20 -1.43
CA ARG A 169 5.18 -0.15 -0.90
C ARG A 169 5.15 -1.16 -2.03
N THR A 170 5.86 -2.28 -1.87
CA THR A 170 5.80 -3.40 -2.81
C THR A 170 5.13 -4.59 -2.14
N TYR A 171 4.18 -5.20 -2.85
CA TYR A 171 3.58 -6.48 -2.51
C TYR A 171 3.91 -7.51 -3.60
N TYR A 172 4.08 -8.76 -3.20
CA TYR A 172 4.37 -9.87 -4.09
C TYR A 172 3.21 -10.86 -4.11
N VAL A 173 2.88 -11.35 -5.29
CA VAL A 173 1.85 -12.36 -5.54
C VAL A 173 2.50 -13.55 -6.25
N ARG A 174 2.27 -14.77 -5.78
CA ARG A 174 2.79 -16.00 -6.38
C ARG A 174 1.75 -17.10 -6.31
N THR A 175 1.74 -18.01 -7.28
CA THR A 175 0.81 -19.16 -7.29
C THR A 175 1.09 -20.19 -6.19
N ASP A 176 2.27 -20.14 -5.56
CA ASP A 176 2.68 -20.97 -4.43
C ASP A 176 2.65 -20.20 -3.09
N GLY A 177 2.08 -18.99 -3.06
CA GLY A 177 1.94 -18.17 -1.85
C GLY A 177 0.72 -18.55 -0.99
N SER A 178 0.35 -17.67 -0.06
CA SER A 178 -0.87 -17.77 0.75
C SER A 178 -1.48 -16.40 0.99
N ASP A 179 -2.81 -16.28 0.93
CA ASP A 179 -3.51 -15.03 1.26
C ASP A 179 -3.51 -14.69 2.76
N SER A 180 -3.00 -15.61 3.59
CA SER A 180 -2.65 -15.37 4.99
C SER A 180 -1.29 -14.69 5.18
N ASN A 181 -0.45 -14.61 4.13
CA ASN A 181 0.86 -13.96 4.20
C ASN A 181 0.70 -12.43 4.20
N THR A 182 1.81 -11.71 4.41
CA THR A 182 1.81 -10.23 4.42
C THR A 182 1.98 -9.61 3.04
N GLY A 183 2.43 -10.39 2.05
CA GLY A 183 2.79 -9.92 0.71
C GLY A 183 4.13 -9.19 0.64
N LEU A 184 4.85 -9.00 1.76
CA LEU A 184 6.02 -8.11 1.81
C LEU A 184 7.34 -8.75 1.33
N ALA A 185 7.35 -10.06 1.07
CA ALA A 185 8.54 -10.76 0.61
C ALA A 185 8.21 -11.67 -0.58
N ASN A 186 9.10 -11.71 -1.58
CA ASN A 186 8.97 -12.56 -2.76
C ASN A 186 9.39 -14.01 -2.47
N THR A 187 8.67 -14.67 -1.57
CA THR A 187 8.90 -16.07 -1.17
C THR A 187 7.56 -16.77 -0.95
N VAL A 188 7.56 -18.10 -0.93
CA VAL A 188 6.38 -18.93 -0.60
C VAL A 188 5.73 -18.49 0.73
N GLY A 189 6.54 -18.26 1.77
CA GLY A 189 6.05 -17.82 3.09
C GLY A 189 5.76 -16.32 3.20
N GLY A 190 6.00 -15.54 2.15
CA GLY A 190 5.90 -14.07 2.17
C GLY A 190 4.88 -13.48 1.21
N ALA A 191 4.65 -14.10 0.06
CA ALA A 191 3.80 -13.57 -1.01
C ALA A 191 2.33 -13.95 -0.82
N PHE A 192 1.42 -13.09 -1.30
CA PHE A 192 0.01 -13.44 -1.43
C PHE A 192 -0.21 -14.53 -2.48
N LEU A 193 -1.27 -15.32 -2.33
CA LEU A 193 -1.66 -16.31 -3.34
C LEU A 193 -2.39 -15.64 -4.50
N THR A 194 -3.25 -14.66 -4.20
CA THR A 194 -4.13 -14.03 -5.20
C THR A 194 -3.80 -12.56 -5.43
N ILE A 195 -4.03 -12.09 -6.66
CA ILE A 195 -3.88 -10.67 -7.01
C ILE A 195 -4.95 -9.82 -6.32
N GLN A 196 -6.17 -10.36 -6.19
CA GLN A 196 -7.26 -9.66 -5.49
C GLN A 196 -6.90 -9.38 -4.03
N ARG A 197 -6.29 -10.35 -3.32
CA ARG A 197 -5.84 -10.12 -1.94
C ARG A 197 -4.86 -8.95 -1.83
N ALA A 198 -3.94 -8.82 -2.79
CA ALA A 198 -3.00 -7.70 -2.83
C ALA A 198 -3.71 -6.36 -3.10
N ILE A 199 -4.74 -6.35 -3.96
CA ILE A 199 -5.59 -5.16 -4.18
C ILE A 199 -6.32 -4.76 -2.91
N ASP A 200 -6.93 -5.72 -2.20
CA ASP A 200 -7.68 -5.47 -0.96
C ASP A 200 -6.77 -4.92 0.15
N VAL A 201 -5.53 -5.41 0.23
CA VAL A 201 -4.55 -4.89 1.19
C VAL A 201 -4.07 -3.49 0.80
N ALA A 202 -3.84 -3.24 -0.50
CA ALA A 202 -3.41 -1.92 -0.97
C ALA A 202 -4.49 -0.84 -0.77
N SER A 203 -5.76 -1.16 -1.05
CA SER A 203 -6.89 -0.22 -0.93
C SER A 203 -7.25 0.10 0.53
N ALA A 204 -6.84 -0.75 1.48
CA ALA A 204 -7.00 -0.52 2.90
C ALA A 204 -6.03 0.54 3.46
N LEU A 205 -4.99 0.94 2.70
CA LEU A 205 -3.98 1.94 3.08
C LEU A 205 -4.42 3.37 2.76
N ASP A 206 -3.83 4.36 3.43
CA ASP A 206 -3.73 5.73 2.94
C ASP A 206 -2.38 5.86 2.24
N LEU A 207 -2.43 6.05 0.92
CA LEU A 207 -1.24 6.06 0.09
C LEU A 207 -0.44 7.36 0.28
N SER A 208 -1.00 8.40 0.90
CA SER A 208 -0.42 9.74 0.89
C SER A 208 -0.06 10.13 -0.55
N ILE A 209 1.22 10.39 -0.83
CA ILE A 209 1.76 10.65 -2.17
C ILE A 209 2.50 9.44 -2.79
N TYR A 210 2.56 8.32 -2.07
CA TYR A 210 3.38 7.17 -2.41
C TYR A 210 2.60 6.12 -3.18
N ASN A 211 3.31 5.35 -4.00
CA ASN A 211 2.70 4.32 -4.84
C ASN A 211 2.80 2.93 -4.20
N VAL A 212 1.84 2.08 -4.52
CA VAL A 212 1.91 0.65 -4.25
C VAL A 212 2.22 -0.09 -5.55
N VAL A 213 3.16 -1.02 -5.51
CA VAL A 213 3.51 -1.90 -6.63
C VAL A 213 3.21 -3.34 -6.24
N ILE A 214 2.28 -3.97 -6.94
CA ILE A 214 1.94 -5.39 -6.82
C ILE A 214 2.69 -6.13 -7.93
N VAL A 215 3.74 -6.85 -7.55
CA VAL A 215 4.54 -7.69 -8.45
C VAL A 215 3.94 -9.08 -8.50
N VAL A 216 3.54 -9.52 -9.70
CA VAL A 216 2.89 -10.79 -9.94
C VAL A 216 3.88 -11.76 -10.56
N GLY A 217 4.15 -12.86 -9.87
CA GLY A 217 5.00 -13.93 -10.36
C GLY A 217 4.38 -14.68 -11.54
N ALA A 218 5.20 -15.47 -12.23
CA ALA A 218 4.73 -16.31 -13.32
C ALA A 218 3.68 -17.32 -12.83
N GLY A 219 2.63 -17.52 -13.64
CA GLY A 219 1.56 -18.44 -13.32
C GLY A 219 0.22 -18.09 -13.97
N THR A 220 -0.76 -18.93 -13.70
CA THR A 220 -2.16 -18.74 -14.11
C THR A 220 -3.00 -18.34 -12.91
N TYR A 221 -3.65 -17.19 -13.00
CA TYR A 221 -4.51 -16.63 -11.97
C TYR A 221 -5.96 -16.66 -12.44
N THR A 222 -6.81 -17.36 -11.70
CA THR A 222 -8.23 -17.55 -12.04
C THR A 222 -9.17 -16.58 -11.31
N GLY A 223 -8.62 -15.72 -10.44
CA GLY A 223 -9.38 -14.67 -9.79
C GLY A 223 -9.59 -13.47 -10.72
N ALA A 224 -10.79 -12.90 -10.70
CA ALA A 224 -11.03 -11.60 -11.30
C ALA A 224 -10.43 -10.47 -10.45
N LEU A 225 -10.01 -9.39 -11.10
CA LEU A 225 -9.39 -8.22 -10.48
C LEU A 225 -10.44 -7.11 -10.37
N ARG A 226 -10.95 -6.92 -9.16
CA ARG A 226 -11.92 -5.88 -8.81
C ARG A 226 -11.19 -4.77 -8.09
N SER A 227 -11.01 -3.66 -8.80
CA SER A 227 -10.34 -2.46 -8.26
C SER A 227 -11.19 -1.81 -7.18
N GLN A 228 -10.55 -1.26 -6.16
CA GLN A 228 -11.22 -0.61 -5.03
C GLN A 228 -10.73 0.82 -4.85
N SER A 229 -11.57 1.68 -4.26
CA SER A 229 -11.22 3.09 -4.05
C SER A 229 -9.99 3.23 -3.15
N LEU A 230 -9.08 4.10 -3.57
CA LEU A 230 -7.85 4.44 -2.87
C LEU A 230 -8.04 5.71 -2.04
N VAL A 231 -7.24 5.84 -0.98
CA VAL A 231 -7.08 7.06 -0.19
C VAL A 231 -5.67 7.58 -0.43
N GLY A 232 -5.52 8.91 -0.57
CA GLY A 232 -4.27 9.54 -1.00
C GLY A 232 -4.23 9.78 -2.52
N SER A 233 -3.16 10.42 -2.98
CA SER A 233 -2.91 10.75 -4.40
C SER A 233 -2.03 9.73 -5.12
N GLY A 234 -1.43 8.78 -4.39
CA GLY A 234 -0.69 7.66 -4.95
C GLY A 234 -1.54 6.75 -5.82
N MET A 235 -0.87 5.91 -6.62
CA MET A 235 -1.52 4.93 -7.49
C MET A 235 -1.05 3.50 -7.22
N VAL A 236 -1.85 2.53 -7.66
CA VAL A 236 -1.52 1.11 -7.56
C VAL A 236 -1.08 0.58 -8.93
N PHE A 237 0.14 0.06 -9.01
CA PHE A 237 0.65 -0.65 -10.17
C PHE A 237 0.50 -2.15 -9.97
N ILE A 238 0.00 -2.87 -10.97
CA ILE A 238 -0.05 -4.33 -11.01
C ILE A 238 0.82 -4.77 -12.19
N VAL A 239 1.93 -5.40 -11.88
CA VAL A 239 3.03 -5.64 -12.82
C VAL A 239 3.32 -7.14 -12.86
N GLY A 240 3.08 -7.75 -14.00
CA GLY A 240 3.52 -9.12 -14.30
C GLY A 240 4.92 -9.15 -14.92
N ASP A 241 5.11 -10.00 -15.92
CA ASP A 241 6.35 -10.12 -16.68
C ASP A 241 6.32 -9.20 -17.91
N GLU A 242 6.98 -8.04 -17.82
CA GLU A 242 7.05 -7.10 -18.94
C GLU A 242 7.95 -7.59 -20.11
N ALA A 243 8.83 -8.57 -19.91
CA ALA A 243 9.58 -9.17 -21.01
C ALA A 243 8.70 -10.18 -21.77
N ASN A 244 7.92 -10.97 -21.03
CA ASN A 244 7.07 -12.03 -21.58
C ASN A 244 5.68 -12.02 -20.91
N PRO A 245 4.74 -11.17 -21.38
CA PRO A 245 3.41 -11.07 -20.78
C PRO A 245 2.65 -12.40 -20.65
N GLY A 246 2.93 -13.37 -21.52
CA GLY A 246 2.33 -14.71 -21.48
C GLY A 246 2.71 -15.55 -20.25
N ASN A 247 3.78 -15.20 -19.52
CA ASN A 247 4.16 -15.88 -18.28
C ASN A 247 3.20 -15.57 -17.13
N VAL A 248 2.42 -14.49 -17.22
CA VAL A 248 1.39 -14.12 -16.26
C VAL A 248 0.05 -14.12 -16.97
N LEU A 249 -0.70 -15.22 -16.85
CA LEU A 249 -2.02 -15.37 -17.43
C LEU A 249 -3.09 -15.08 -16.39
N ILE A 250 -4.00 -14.16 -16.69
CA ILE A 250 -5.21 -13.93 -15.89
C ILE A 250 -6.43 -14.40 -16.67
N ASN A 251 -7.11 -15.42 -16.14
CA ASN A 251 -8.27 -16.05 -16.77
C ASN A 251 -9.32 -16.48 -15.74
N PRO A 252 -10.27 -15.60 -15.40
CA PRO A 252 -11.36 -15.95 -14.50
C PRO A 252 -12.55 -16.64 -15.20
N GLY A 253 -12.43 -16.99 -16.49
CA GLY A 253 -13.53 -17.57 -17.26
C GLY A 253 -14.50 -16.52 -17.79
N ALA A 254 -15.81 -16.71 -17.58
CA ALA A 254 -16.89 -15.98 -18.25
C ALA A 254 -17.24 -14.60 -17.65
N ILE A 255 -16.31 -13.99 -16.92
CA ILE A 255 -16.50 -12.70 -16.26
C ILE A 255 -15.40 -11.72 -16.63
N ASP A 256 -15.62 -10.43 -16.41
CA ASP A 256 -14.60 -9.40 -16.69
C ASP A 256 -13.30 -9.70 -15.93
N VAL A 257 -12.16 -9.62 -16.63
CA VAL A 257 -10.84 -9.89 -16.03
C VAL A 257 -10.47 -8.79 -15.05
N ILE A 258 -10.44 -7.55 -15.54
CA ILE A 258 -10.16 -6.35 -14.76
C ILE A 258 -11.40 -5.46 -14.80
N SER A 259 -11.93 -5.09 -13.64
CA SER A 259 -13.02 -4.12 -13.60
C SER A 259 -12.98 -3.16 -12.41
N GLY A 260 -13.59 -2.00 -12.61
CA GLY A 260 -13.86 -1.02 -11.56
C GLY A 260 -15.15 -0.26 -11.86
N GLU A 261 -15.94 -0.04 -10.82
CA GLU A 261 -17.23 0.67 -10.88
C GLU A 261 -17.23 1.79 -9.84
N ASN A 262 -17.22 3.04 -10.29
CA ASN A 262 -17.13 4.23 -9.43
C ASN A 262 -15.91 4.20 -8.48
N VAL A 263 -14.80 3.62 -8.94
CA VAL A 263 -13.55 3.57 -8.18
C VAL A 263 -12.91 4.95 -8.17
N ARG A 264 -12.39 5.37 -7.01
CA ARG A 264 -11.59 6.58 -6.85
C ARG A 264 -10.11 6.22 -6.75
N GLY A 265 -9.26 6.95 -7.45
CA GLY A 265 -7.83 6.62 -7.57
C GLY A 265 -7.51 5.92 -8.89
N ILE A 266 -6.24 5.61 -9.09
CA ILE A 266 -5.70 5.13 -10.37
C ILE A 266 -5.09 3.75 -10.18
N TYR A 267 -5.45 2.82 -11.07
CA TYR A 267 -4.79 1.52 -11.22
C TYR A 267 -4.10 1.43 -12.58
N ALA A 268 -2.88 0.89 -12.60
CA ALA A 268 -2.09 0.69 -13.81
C ALA A 268 -1.68 -0.78 -13.97
N PHE A 269 -1.97 -1.38 -15.14
CA PHE A 269 -1.76 -2.80 -15.42
C PHE A 269 -0.69 -3.02 -16.49
N ARG A 270 0.28 -3.93 -16.26
CA ARG A 270 1.44 -4.11 -17.15
C ARG A 270 1.95 -5.55 -17.20
N GLY A 271 2.40 -6.02 -18.35
CA GLY A 271 3.19 -7.25 -18.47
C GLY A 271 2.40 -8.54 -18.19
N MET A 272 1.17 -8.64 -18.69
CA MET A 272 0.33 -9.82 -18.48
C MET A 272 -0.51 -10.15 -19.71
N LYS A 273 -0.89 -11.41 -19.84
CA LYS A 273 -1.90 -11.89 -20.77
C LYS A 273 -3.25 -11.97 -20.08
N ILE A 274 -4.30 -11.48 -20.73
CA ILE A 274 -5.67 -11.55 -20.19
C ILE A 274 -6.61 -12.26 -21.15
N THR A 275 -7.49 -13.08 -20.60
CA THR A 275 -8.54 -13.80 -21.34
C THR A 275 -9.82 -13.89 -20.50
N SER A 276 -10.99 -13.79 -21.13
CA SER A 276 -12.28 -14.02 -20.48
C SER A 276 -13.25 -14.78 -21.38
N SER A 277 -13.14 -16.11 -21.37
CA SER A 277 -13.96 -16.99 -22.22
C SER A 277 -15.41 -17.05 -21.75
N GLY A 278 -16.39 -16.80 -22.63
CA GLY A 278 -17.81 -17.10 -22.37
C GLY A 278 -18.68 -15.94 -21.86
N GLY A 279 -18.20 -14.70 -21.87
CA GLY A 279 -19.05 -13.53 -21.59
C GLY A 279 -18.40 -12.33 -20.90
N GLY A 280 -17.10 -12.36 -20.61
CA GLY A 280 -16.39 -11.26 -19.95
C GLY A 280 -15.68 -10.31 -20.90
N SER A 281 -15.32 -9.15 -20.38
CA SER A 281 -14.38 -8.21 -21.00
C SER A 281 -12.95 -8.40 -20.46
N GLY A 282 -11.96 -7.84 -21.15
CA GLY A 282 -10.59 -7.77 -20.66
C GLY A 282 -10.47 -6.72 -19.55
N ILE A 283 -10.59 -5.45 -19.91
CA ILE A 283 -10.55 -4.30 -19.00
C ILE A 283 -11.87 -3.53 -19.11
N ARG A 284 -12.58 -3.36 -17.99
CA ARG A 284 -13.82 -2.58 -17.91
C ARG A 284 -13.77 -1.47 -16.86
N ALA A 285 -13.85 -0.21 -17.29
CA ALA A 285 -13.91 0.95 -16.39
C ALA A 285 -15.28 1.61 -16.48
N VAL A 286 -15.94 1.81 -15.33
CA VAL A 286 -17.26 2.46 -15.24
C VAL A 286 -17.25 3.62 -14.26
N GLY A 287 -17.95 4.72 -14.59
CA GLY A 287 -18.13 5.85 -13.68
C GLY A 287 -16.84 6.63 -13.49
N SER A 288 -16.49 6.98 -12.26
CA SER A 288 -15.23 7.69 -11.96
C SER A 288 -13.94 6.87 -12.13
N THR A 289 -14.06 5.61 -12.55
CA THR A 289 -12.92 4.68 -12.63
C THR A 289 -11.92 5.10 -13.69
N PHE A 290 -10.65 5.21 -13.29
CA PHE A 290 -9.55 5.52 -14.18
C PHE A 290 -8.48 4.40 -14.17
N PHE A 291 -8.34 3.72 -15.31
CA PHE A 291 -7.31 2.71 -15.55
C PHE A 291 -6.27 3.16 -16.56
N ARG A 292 -5.06 2.66 -16.37
CA ARG A 292 -3.95 2.76 -17.31
C ARG A 292 -3.44 1.38 -17.64
N PHE A 293 -2.95 1.18 -18.86
CA PHE A 293 -2.30 -0.07 -19.20
C PHE A 293 -1.14 0.13 -20.18
N ARG A 294 -0.20 -0.82 -20.18
CA ARG A 294 0.80 -1.00 -21.23
C ARG A 294 1.22 -2.45 -21.30
N ASN A 295 1.73 -2.90 -22.43
CA ASN A 295 2.31 -4.23 -22.58
C ASN A 295 1.39 -5.37 -22.08
N ILE A 296 0.11 -5.26 -22.43
CA ILE A 296 -0.90 -6.31 -22.21
C ILE A 296 -0.99 -7.15 -23.48
N ASP A 297 -1.14 -8.47 -23.35
CA ASP A 297 -1.57 -9.35 -24.42
C ASP A 297 -3.05 -9.69 -24.23
N PHE A 298 -3.93 -9.10 -25.05
CA PHE A 298 -5.34 -9.44 -25.07
C PHE A 298 -5.53 -10.75 -25.85
N GLY A 299 -5.72 -11.84 -25.11
CA GLY A 299 -6.23 -13.08 -25.67
C GLY A 299 -7.76 -13.04 -25.86
N ALA A 300 -8.38 -14.20 -26.09
CA ALA A 300 -9.81 -14.25 -26.38
C ALA A 300 -10.65 -13.73 -25.20
N CYS A 301 -11.58 -12.81 -25.48
CA CYS A 301 -12.56 -12.29 -24.53
C CYS A 301 -13.97 -12.42 -25.12
N GLY A 302 -14.98 -12.70 -24.31
CA GLY A 302 -16.36 -12.89 -24.81
C GLY A 302 -16.99 -11.59 -25.32
N VAL A 303 -16.68 -10.46 -24.67
CA VAL A 303 -17.37 -9.19 -24.92
C VAL A 303 -16.41 -8.17 -25.53
N VAL A 304 -15.58 -7.51 -24.74
CA VAL A 304 -14.73 -6.41 -25.21
C VAL A 304 -13.32 -6.56 -24.66
N HIS A 305 -12.27 -6.23 -25.41
CA HIS A 305 -10.91 -6.15 -24.83
C HIS A 305 -10.78 -4.93 -23.89
N ILE A 306 -11.11 -3.73 -24.37
CA ILE A 306 -11.00 -2.46 -23.64
C ILE A 306 -12.37 -1.76 -23.65
N TYR A 307 -13.03 -1.74 -22.49
CA TYR A 307 -14.40 -1.26 -22.33
C TYR A 307 -14.49 -0.09 -21.35
N SER A 308 -14.77 1.11 -21.88
CA SER A 308 -14.96 2.31 -21.08
C SER A 308 -16.43 2.73 -21.09
N GLN A 309 -17.08 2.82 -19.93
CA GLN A 309 -18.51 3.09 -19.80
C GLN A 309 -18.81 4.28 -18.88
N TYR A 310 -19.85 5.05 -19.23
CA TYR A 310 -20.51 5.99 -18.32
C TYR A 310 -19.54 6.90 -17.55
N GLY A 311 -18.65 7.60 -18.26
CA GLY A 311 -17.63 8.49 -17.67
C GLY A 311 -16.30 7.81 -17.30
N GLY A 312 -16.20 6.48 -17.42
CA GLY A 312 -14.96 5.75 -17.22
C GLY A 312 -13.84 6.23 -18.14
N ARG A 313 -12.60 6.05 -17.71
CA ARG A 313 -11.41 6.40 -18.49
C ARG A 313 -10.40 5.26 -18.52
N ILE A 314 -9.91 4.94 -19.71
CA ILE A 314 -8.83 3.98 -19.91
C ILE A 314 -7.76 4.60 -20.82
N ASP A 315 -6.53 4.73 -20.29
CA ASP A 315 -5.38 5.27 -21.02
C ASP A 315 -4.37 4.16 -21.36
N ALA A 316 -3.97 4.07 -22.62
CA ALA A 316 -2.83 3.28 -23.05
C ALA A 316 -1.53 4.09 -22.86
N GLU A 317 -0.69 3.68 -21.92
CA GLU A 317 0.60 4.32 -21.61
C GLU A 317 1.76 3.76 -22.45
N GLY A 318 1.53 2.68 -23.19
CA GLY A 318 2.52 2.06 -24.08
C GLY A 318 1.88 1.03 -24.99
N ASP A 319 2.70 0.41 -25.83
CA ASP A 319 2.29 -0.56 -26.85
C ASP A 319 1.64 -1.82 -26.24
N TRP A 320 0.81 -2.50 -27.01
CA TRP A 320 0.16 -3.75 -26.57
C TRP A 320 -0.03 -4.75 -27.72
N ARG A 321 -0.47 -5.96 -27.35
CA ARG A 321 -0.64 -7.09 -28.26
C ARG A 321 -2.08 -7.61 -28.22
N ILE A 322 -2.47 -8.23 -29.33
CA ILE A 322 -3.74 -8.93 -29.48
C ILE A 322 -3.44 -10.33 -30.04
N SER A 323 -3.81 -11.36 -29.29
CA SER A 323 -3.64 -12.77 -29.66
C SER A 323 -4.94 -13.57 -29.73
N GLY A 324 -6.07 -12.97 -29.37
CA GLY A 324 -7.40 -13.56 -29.53
C GLY A 324 -8.44 -12.53 -29.94
N GLY A 325 -9.60 -13.01 -30.40
CA GLY A 325 -10.74 -12.17 -30.80
C GLY A 325 -11.70 -11.85 -29.65
N ALA A 326 -12.62 -10.92 -29.90
CA ALA A 326 -13.71 -10.56 -29.01
C ALA A 326 -14.93 -10.08 -29.81
N THR A 327 -16.00 -9.61 -29.15
CA THR A 327 -17.05 -8.89 -29.88
C THR A 327 -16.52 -7.52 -30.36
N TYR A 328 -15.77 -6.82 -29.49
CA TYR A 328 -15.13 -5.54 -29.80
C TYR A 328 -13.70 -5.46 -29.26
N HIS A 329 -12.77 -4.79 -29.94
CA HIS A 329 -11.47 -4.48 -29.33
C HIS A 329 -11.59 -3.26 -28.40
N LEU A 330 -12.05 -2.14 -28.95
CA LEU A 330 -12.24 -0.87 -28.23
C LEU A 330 -13.74 -0.55 -28.19
N LEU A 331 -14.31 -0.37 -27.01
CA LEU A 331 -15.68 0.11 -26.84
C LEU A 331 -15.72 1.29 -25.86
N ALA A 332 -16.00 2.48 -26.39
CA ALA A 332 -16.31 3.66 -25.61
C ALA A 332 -17.83 3.88 -25.59
N ASP A 333 -18.47 3.46 -24.50
CA ASP A 333 -19.91 3.53 -24.28
C ASP A 333 -20.25 4.63 -23.27
N GLY A 334 -20.15 5.88 -23.73
CA GLY A 334 -20.24 7.05 -22.86
C GLY A 334 -19.00 7.29 -21.97
N GLY A 335 -17.89 6.58 -22.20
CA GLY A 335 -16.59 6.79 -21.54
C GLY A 335 -15.47 7.21 -22.51
N LEU A 336 -14.25 7.38 -22.00
CA LEU A 336 -13.06 7.75 -22.77
C LEU A 336 -12.06 6.57 -22.87
N ILE A 337 -11.56 6.31 -24.07
CA ILE A 337 -10.39 5.47 -24.33
C ILE A 337 -9.33 6.33 -25.02
N ALA A 338 -8.19 6.53 -24.37
CA ALA A 338 -7.05 7.26 -24.93
C ALA A 338 -5.96 6.27 -25.35
N ALA A 339 -5.88 6.01 -26.65
CA ALA A 339 -5.06 4.98 -27.29
C ALA A 339 -3.99 5.53 -28.25
N GLY A 340 -3.96 6.84 -28.47
CA GLY A 340 -3.11 7.48 -29.48
C GLY A 340 -1.60 7.28 -29.31
N GLY A 341 -0.87 7.27 -30.44
CA GLY A 341 0.58 7.20 -30.51
C GLY A 341 1.19 5.84 -30.14
N ARG A 342 0.40 4.75 -30.17
CA ARG A 342 0.80 3.40 -29.76
C ARG A 342 0.87 2.42 -30.92
N THR A 343 1.74 1.43 -30.78
CA THR A 343 1.81 0.27 -31.67
C THR A 343 0.97 -0.87 -31.10
N VAL A 344 0.09 -1.42 -31.94
CA VAL A 344 -0.75 -2.57 -31.61
C VAL A 344 -0.34 -3.75 -32.51
N THR A 345 0.17 -4.81 -31.90
CA THR A 345 0.60 -6.01 -32.64
C THR A 345 -0.47 -7.10 -32.57
N LEU A 346 -1.01 -7.50 -33.71
CA LEU A 346 -2.02 -8.54 -33.84
C LEU A 346 -1.38 -9.84 -34.33
N THR A 347 -1.76 -10.96 -33.72
CA THR A 347 -1.30 -12.31 -34.09
C THR A 347 -2.50 -13.23 -34.29
N GLY A 348 -2.42 -14.13 -35.28
CA GLY A 348 -3.47 -15.13 -35.52
C GLY A 348 -4.76 -14.63 -36.22
N THR A 349 -4.77 -13.42 -36.77
CA THR A 349 -5.94 -12.77 -37.39
C THR A 349 -7.19 -12.79 -36.49
N PRO A 350 -7.17 -12.07 -35.35
CA PRO A 350 -8.31 -12.00 -34.44
C PRO A 350 -9.60 -11.57 -35.14
N ASN A 351 -10.72 -12.20 -34.78
CA ASN A 351 -12.04 -11.80 -35.27
C ASN A 351 -12.75 -10.90 -34.27
N PHE A 352 -13.26 -9.76 -34.74
CA PHE A 352 -14.12 -8.86 -33.97
C PHE A 352 -15.54 -8.89 -34.50
N VAL A 353 -16.40 -9.70 -33.87
CA VAL A 353 -17.74 -10.04 -34.37
C VAL A 353 -18.61 -8.78 -34.56
N GLY A 354 -18.49 -7.81 -33.66
CA GLY A 354 -19.13 -6.51 -33.80
C GLY A 354 -18.29 -5.58 -34.68
N CYS A 355 -17.21 -5.04 -34.13
CA CYS A 355 -16.22 -4.25 -34.87
C CYS A 355 -14.93 -4.06 -34.05
N PHE A 356 -13.85 -3.59 -34.68
CA PHE A 356 -12.61 -3.31 -33.98
C PHE A 356 -12.77 -2.13 -32.99
N ALA A 357 -13.35 -1.01 -33.43
CA ALA A 357 -13.57 0.17 -32.57
C ALA A 357 -15.02 0.67 -32.62
N LEU A 358 -15.71 0.73 -31.47
CA LEU A 358 -17.07 1.27 -31.33
C LEU A 358 -17.09 2.44 -30.35
N ALA A 359 -17.59 3.60 -30.79
CA ALA A 359 -17.90 4.74 -29.94
C ALA A 359 -19.39 5.07 -30.00
N GLN A 360 -20.03 5.27 -28.84
CA GLN A 360 -21.48 5.52 -28.75
C GLN A 360 -21.92 6.32 -27.51
N LYS A 361 -23.22 6.65 -27.47
CA LYS A 361 -23.93 7.37 -26.38
C LYS A 361 -23.44 8.81 -26.10
N GLY A 362 -23.14 9.57 -27.15
CA GLY A 362 -22.90 11.03 -27.10
C GLY A 362 -21.59 11.47 -26.46
N THR A 363 -21.12 10.77 -25.43
CA THR A 363 -19.88 11.04 -24.70
C THR A 363 -18.84 9.92 -24.84
N GLY A 364 -19.14 8.88 -25.62
CA GLY A 364 -18.17 7.83 -25.94
C GLY A 364 -17.10 8.38 -26.87
N ILE A 365 -15.85 8.42 -26.41
CA ILE A 365 -14.71 8.94 -27.17
C ILE A 365 -13.61 7.88 -27.23
N ILE A 366 -13.17 7.58 -28.44
CA ILE A 366 -11.93 6.84 -28.71
C ILE A 366 -10.94 7.83 -29.34
N ASP A 367 -9.92 8.21 -28.58
CA ASP A 367 -8.77 8.95 -29.11
C ASP A 367 -7.72 7.94 -29.58
N ALA A 368 -7.66 7.74 -30.90
CA ALA A 368 -6.79 6.80 -31.58
C ALA A 368 -5.83 7.53 -32.54
N ALA A 369 -5.47 8.78 -32.25
CA ALA A 369 -4.58 9.54 -33.12
C ALA A 369 -3.20 8.86 -33.24
N LEU A 370 -2.68 8.72 -34.46
CA LEU A 370 -1.29 8.26 -34.72
C LEU A 370 -0.93 6.86 -34.15
N MET A 371 -1.91 5.98 -33.96
CA MET A 371 -1.68 4.56 -33.74
C MET A 371 -1.11 3.85 -34.98
N THR A 372 -0.34 2.78 -34.74
CA THR A 372 0.20 1.88 -35.76
C THR A 372 -0.28 0.44 -35.49
N PHE A 373 -0.72 -0.27 -36.53
CA PHE A 373 -1.17 -1.66 -36.42
C PHE A 373 -0.22 -2.60 -37.19
N VAL A 374 0.23 -3.67 -36.54
CA VAL A 374 1.06 -4.72 -37.15
C VAL A 374 0.26 -6.02 -37.17
N GLY A 375 0.09 -6.63 -38.35
CA GLY A 375 -0.81 -7.76 -38.54
C GLY A 375 -2.21 -7.34 -38.97
N GLY A 376 -3.17 -8.27 -38.96
CA GLY A 376 -4.54 -8.04 -39.44
C GLY A 376 -5.60 -8.63 -38.52
N ALA A 377 -6.86 -8.26 -38.79
CA ALA A 377 -8.05 -8.76 -38.10
C ALA A 377 -9.22 -8.89 -39.09
N THR A 378 -10.23 -9.68 -38.73
CA THR A 378 -11.52 -9.72 -39.43
C THR A 378 -12.60 -9.01 -38.62
N GLY A 379 -13.68 -8.61 -39.28
CA GLY A 379 -14.76 -7.82 -38.72
C GLY A 379 -14.83 -6.40 -39.31
N THR A 380 -15.84 -5.67 -38.86
CA THR A 380 -16.04 -4.25 -39.20
C THR A 380 -14.93 -3.40 -38.57
N ARG A 381 -14.34 -2.47 -39.34
CA ARG A 381 -13.21 -1.66 -38.85
C ARG A 381 -13.60 -0.72 -37.71
N TYR A 382 -14.71 -0.01 -37.85
CA TYR A 382 -15.17 0.90 -36.82
C TYR A 382 -16.67 1.13 -36.93
N VAL A 383 -17.28 1.53 -35.81
CA VAL A 383 -18.63 2.06 -35.76
C VAL A 383 -18.64 3.29 -34.87
N ALA A 384 -19.04 4.44 -35.42
CA ALA A 384 -19.33 5.65 -34.64
C ALA A 384 -20.82 5.96 -34.76
N GLN A 385 -21.56 5.86 -33.66
CA GLN A 385 -23.02 5.96 -33.65
C GLN A 385 -23.53 6.71 -32.42
N PHE A 386 -24.80 7.14 -32.43
CA PHE A 386 -25.44 7.82 -31.30
C PHE A 386 -24.60 8.95 -30.67
N GLY A 387 -23.90 9.76 -31.48
CA GLY A 387 -23.04 10.83 -30.98
C GLY A 387 -21.66 10.41 -30.46
N GLY A 388 -21.24 9.16 -30.63
CA GLY A 388 -19.88 8.72 -30.28
C GLY A 388 -18.82 9.24 -31.25
N GLN A 389 -17.60 9.45 -30.75
CA GLN A 389 -16.47 10.02 -31.47
C GLN A 389 -15.28 9.06 -31.56
N ILE A 390 -14.69 8.95 -32.75
CA ILE A 390 -13.44 8.23 -32.98
C ILE A 390 -12.48 9.19 -33.67
N ALA A 391 -11.42 9.62 -32.98
CA ALA A 391 -10.43 10.55 -33.48
C ALA A 391 -9.19 9.80 -33.96
N THR A 392 -8.90 9.84 -35.25
CA THR A 392 -7.76 9.11 -35.87
C THR A 392 -6.67 10.03 -36.41
N ALA A 393 -6.84 11.35 -36.28
CA ALA A 393 -5.94 12.38 -36.85
C ALA A 393 -5.67 12.21 -38.35
N GLY A 394 -6.71 11.87 -39.14
CA GLY A 394 -6.63 11.76 -40.60
C GLY A 394 -6.36 10.36 -41.15
N GLY A 395 -6.46 9.32 -40.32
CA GLY A 395 -6.19 7.92 -40.70
C GLY A 395 -7.10 7.32 -41.79
N GLY A 396 -8.20 7.98 -42.14
CA GLY A 396 -9.14 7.55 -43.19
C GLY A 396 -9.99 6.31 -42.85
N ALA A 397 -10.79 5.86 -43.81
CA ALA A 397 -11.78 4.78 -43.60
C ALA A 397 -11.17 3.37 -43.41
N ASN A 398 -9.87 3.20 -43.69
CA ASN A 398 -9.15 1.93 -43.55
C ASN A 398 -8.20 1.92 -42.35
N TYR A 399 -8.32 2.89 -41.45
CA TYR A 399 -7.38 3.11 -40.36
C TYR A 399 -7.26 1.91 -39.39
N PHE A 400 -8.39 1.36 -38.97
CA PHE A 400 -8.43 0.22 -38.06
C PHE A 400 -8.38 -1.12 -38.80
N PRO A 401 -7.80 -2.18 -38.19
CA PRO A 401 -7.86 -3.53 -38.74
C PRO A 401 -9.29 -4.04 -38.95
N GLY A 402 -9.51 -4.78 -40.03
CA GLY A 402 -10.81 -5.37 -40.38
C GLY A 402 -10.97 -5.59 -41.88
N ASN A 403 -11.83 -6.55 -42.24
CA ASN A 403 -12.16 -6.89 -43.63
C ASN A 403 -13.51 -6.30 -44.10
N THR A 404 -14.32 -5.75 -43.19
CA THR A 404 -15.59 -5.09 -43.50
C THR A 404 -15.46 -3.58 -43.27
N ALA A 405 -16.01 -2.78 -44.19
CA ALA A 405 -15.98 -1.31 -44.11
C ALA A 405 -16.65 -0.81 -42.82
N GLY A 406 -16.08 0.26 -42.23
CA GLY A 406 -16.64 0.89 -41.04
C GLY A 406 -17.88 1.74 -41.34
N ASN A 407 -18.65 2.05 -40.30
CA ASN A 407 -19.81 2.94 -40.36
C ASN A 407 -19.64 4.14 -39.43
N GLY A 408 -19.93 5.34 -39.92
CA GLY A 408 -19.89 6.55 -39.10
C GLY A 408 -20.11 7.80 -39.94
N THR A 409 -20.60 8.87 -39.30
CA THR A 409 -20.77 10.19 -39.92
C THR A 409 -19.83 11.19 -39.25
N ASN A 410 -19.19 12.04 -40.05
CA ASN A 410 -18.33 13.09 -39.51
C ASN A 410 -19.19 14.16 -38.81
N PHE A 411 -18.78 14.55 -37.59
CA PHE A 411 -19.37 15.70 -36.91
C PHE A 411 -19.21 16.95 -37.79
N GLY A 412 -20.32 17.63 -38.09
CA GLY A 412 -20.31 18.89 -38.83
C GLY A 412 -20.54 18.81 -40.35
N VAL A 413 -20.72 17.61 -40.94
CA VAL A 413 -21.10 17.49 -42.36
C VAL A 413 -22.62 17.54 -42.57
N ALA A 414 -23.40 17.35 -41.50
CA ALA A 414 -24.85 17.48 -41.54
C ALA A 414 -25.27 18.93 -41.19
N PRO A 415 -26.14 19.59 -42.00
CA PRO A 415 -26.57 20.97 -41.78
C PRO A 415 -27.34 21.20 -40.47
N TYR A 416 -27.75 20.13 -39.78
CA TYR A 416 -28.49 20.15 -38.53
C TYR A 416 -27.87 19.27 -37.41
N GLY A 417 -26.63 18.78 -37.58
CA GLY A 417 -26.00 17.85 -36.62
C GLY A 417 -26.36 16.37 -36.86
N MET A 418 -26.00 15.50 -35.91
CA MET A 418 -26.27 14.05 -36.01
C MET A 418 -27.76 13.75 -35.81
N TYR A 419 -28.38 13.06 -36.78
CA TYR A 419 -29.69 12.44 -36.61
C TYR A 419 -29.50 11.10 -35.91
N SER A 420 -30.19 10.91 -34.78
CA SER A 420 -30.25 9.62 -34.06
C SER A 420 -31.32 8.71 -34.61
#